data_AF-A0A8H5MJU0-F1
#
_entry.id   AF-A0A8H5MJU0-F1
#
_cell.length_a   1.000
_cell.length_b   1.000
_cell.length_c   1.000
_cell.angle_alpha   90.00
_cell.angle_beta   90.00
_cell.angle_gamma   90.00
#
_symmetry.space_group_name_H-M   'P 1'
#
loop_
_entity.id
_entity.type
_entity.pdbx_description
1 polymer ?
#
loop_
_entity_poly.entity_id
_entity_poly.type
_entity_poly.pdbx_seq_one_letter_code
_entity_poly.pdbx_strand_id
1 'polypeptide(L)'
;MPLQPVFSSSLVGIFQGSSTLLLGKIQKGKGIQVPVKAGDVVVLPAGTAHSSLESSSNYRYIGVYQKGCPKWRNEMGKKSSSVFLDTIDEVDMPEDDPVYGPGGPLTMLWGHAPRAKL
;
A
#
# COMPACT_ATOMS: atom_id res chain seq x y z
N MET A 1 -12.65 1.86 -8.81
CA MET A 1 -12.03 0.51 -8.96
C MET A 1 -12.32 -0.32 -7.72
N PRO A 2 -12.36 -1.66 -7.76
CA PRO A 2 -12.46 -2.47 -6.55
C PRO A 2 -11.21 -2.32 -5.66
N LEU A 3 -11.37 -2.54 -4.36
CA LEU A 3 -10.27 -2.61 -3.38
C LEU A 3 -9.32 -3.76 -3.71
N GLN A 4 -8.04 -3.43 -3.76
CA GLN A 4 -6.94 -4.34 -4.05
C GLN A 4 -6.08 -4.47 -2.79
N PRO A 5 -6.27 -5.54 -1.99
CA PRO A 5 -5.27 -5.97 -1.03
C PRO A 5 -3.92 -6.23 -1.71
N VAL A 6 -2.89 -5.58 -1.19
CA VAL A 6 -1.50 -5.79 -1.58
C VAL A 6 -0.83 -6.59 -0.49
N PHE A 7 -0.22 -7.70 -0.87
CA PHE A 7 0.42 -8.63 0.07
C PHE A 7 1.92 -8.37 0.25
N SER A 8 2.43 -7.28 -0.33
CA SER A 8 3.78 -6.76 -0.17
C SER A 8 3.71 -5.29 0.23
N SER A 9 4.75 -4.80 0.90
CA SER A 9 4.91 -3.36 1.10
C SER A 9 4.95 -2.68 -0.26
N SER A 10 4.09 -1.67 -0.45
CA SER A 10 3.95 -0.99 -1.74
C SER A 10 4.21 0.51 -1.59
N LEU A 11 4.89 1.04 -2.59
CA LEU A 11 5.03 2.47 -2.81
C LEU A 11 4.26 2.84 -4.07
N VAL A 12 3.41 3.85 -3.97
CA VAL A 12 2.68 4.41 -5.09
C VAL A 12 3.14 5.85 -5.30
N GLY A 13 3.79 6.11 -6.44
CA GLY A 13 4.19 7.45 -6.86
C GLY A 13 3.23 7.99 -7.90
N ILE A 14 2.54 9.10 -7.62
CA ILE A 14 1.62 9.74 -8.55
C ILE A 14 2.41 10.75 -9.38
N PHE A 15 2.47 10.55 -10.69
CA PHE A 15 3.22 11.44 -11.59
C PHE A 15 2.33 12.28 -12.52
N GLN A 16 1.03 11.97 -12.62
CA GLN A 16 0.08 12.75 -13.40
C GLN A 16 -1.34 12.67 -12.84
N GLY A 17 -2.08 13.78 -12.89
CA GLY A 17 -3.48 13.83 -12.46
C GLY A 17 -3.68 13.76 -10.94
N SER A 18 -4.87 13.32 -10.53
CA SER A 18 -5.25 13.19 -9.11
C SER A 18 -6.25 12.06 -8.89
N SER A 19 -6.35 11.59 -7.65
CA SER A 19 -7.31 10.57 -7.23
C SER A 19 -7.66 10.69 -5.75
N THR A 20 -8.80 10.11 -5.34
CA THR A 20 -9.08 9.81 -3.93
C THR A 20 -8.86 8.32 -3.69
N LEU A 21 -7.86 7.97 -2.89
CA LEU A 21 -7.56 6.60 -2.49
C LEU A 21 -8.36 6.23 -1.25
N LEU A 22 -8.95 5.05 -1.24
CA LEU A 22 -9.48 4.41 -0.04
C LEU A 22 -8.45 3.42 0.48
N LEU A 23 -7.91 3.61 1.69
CA LEU A 23 -6.89 2.78 2.31
C LEU A 23 -7.46 1.95 3.48
N GLY A 24 -7.06 0.69 3.60
CA GLY A 24 -7.29 -0.17 4.78
C GLY A 24 -8.62 -0.89 4.88
N LYS A 25 -9.45 -0.94 3.83
CA LYS A 25 -10.73 -1.68 3.87
C LYS A 25 -10.54 -3.12 3.37
N ILE A 26 -10.48 -4.08 4.28
CA ILE A 26 -10.27 -5.49 3.92
C ILE A 26 -11.45 -6.38 4.31
N GLN A 27 -11.99 -6.31 5.52
CA GLN A 27 -13.26 -7.00 5.85
C GLN A 27 -14.13 -6.27 6.89
N LYS A 28 -13.54 -5.80 8.00
CA LYS A 28 -14.22 -5.06 9.06
C LYS A 28 -13.45 -3.78 9.37
N GLY A 29 -14.12 -2.64 9.29
CA GLY A 29 -13.53 -1.33 9.55
C GLY A 29 -13.98 -0.27 8.54
N LYS A 30 -13.69 0.99 8.85
CA LYS A 30 -13.83 2.11 7.92
C LYS A 30 -12.44 2.39 7.34
N GLY A 31 -12.28 2.21 6.03
CA GLY A 31 -11.07 2.67 5.35
C GLY A 31 -10.96 4.19 5.39
N ILE A 32 -9.75 4.71 5.17
CA ILE A 32 -9.48 6.16 5.16
C ILE A 32 -9.45 6.64 3.71
N GLN A 33 -10.18 7.72 3.43
CA GLN A 33 -10.12 8.38 2.14
C GLN A 33 -9.00 9.42 2.15
N VAL A 34 -8.05 9.28 1.24
CA VAL A 34 -6.87 10.14 1.13
C VAL A 34 -6.83 10.72 -0.29
N PRO A 35 -7.03 12.04 -0.46
CA PRO A 35 -6.81 12.69 -1.74
C PRO A 35 -5.31 12.71 -2.06
N VAL A 36 -4.97 12.38 -3.31
CA VAL A 36 -3.60 12.37 -3.84
C VAL A 36 -3.54 13.06 -5.21
N LYS A 37 -2.39 13.63 -5.55
CA LYS A 37 -2.11 14.31 -6.81
C LYS A 37 -0.68 14.08 -7.28
N ALA A 38 -0.38 14.52 -8.49
CA ALA A 38 0.98 14.50 -9.03
C ALA A 38 1.99 15.12 -8.04
N GLY A 39 3.07 14.39 -7.76
CA GLY A 39 4.09 14.73 -6.76
C GLY A 39 3.92 14.00 -5.42
N ASP A 40 2.76 13.43 -5.14
CA ASP A 40 2.54 12.67 -3.91
C ASP A 40 3.11 11.25 -4.01
N VAL A 41 3.60 10.75 -2.88
CA VAL A 41 4.05 9.37 -2.69
C VAL A 41 3.31 8.77 -1.51
N VAL A 42 2.75 7.58 -1.71
CA VAL A 42 2.07 6.81 -0.67
C VAL A 42 2.86 5.53 -0.42
N VAL A 43 3.29 5.32 0.82
CA VAL A 43 3.98 4.09 1.24
C VAL A 43 3.05 3.32 2.18
N LEU A 44 2.76 2.06 1.83
CA LEU A 44 1.82 1.22 2.53
C LEU A 44 2.52 -0.04 3.08
N PRO A 45 2.34 -0.37 4.37
CA PRO A 45 2.77 -1.65 4.91
C PRO A 45 2.09 -2.82 4.20
N ALA A 46 2.75 -3.97 4.19
CA ALA A 46 2.17 -5.21 3.71
C ALA A 46 0.80 -5.50 4.36
N GLY A 47 -0.11 -6.04 3.56
CA GLY A 47 -1.48 -6.29 4.00
C GLY A 47 -2.39 -5.08 3.99
N THR A 48 -1.94 -3.90 3.53
CA THR A 48 -2.83 -2.76 3.33
C THR A 48 -3.59 -2.88 2.01
N ALA A 49 -4.93 -2.88 2.05
CA ALA A 49 -5.72 -2.74 0.84
C ALA A 49 -5.88 -1.29 0.44
N HIS A 50 -5.92 -1.05 -0.86
CA HIS A 50 -6.24 0.26 -1.38
C HIS A 50 -7.05 0.20 -2.68
N SER A 51 -7.81 1.26 -2.97
CA SER A 51 -8.46 1.48 -4.26
C SER A 51 -8.58 2.95 -4.58
N SER A 52 -8.49 3.28 -5.86
CA SER A 52 -8.99 4.55 -6.38
C SER A 52 -10.54 4.56 -6.41
N LEU A 53 -11.14 5.52 -5.69
CA LEU A 53 -12.58 5.78 -5.70
C LEU A 53 -12.96 6.69 -6.87
N GLU A 54 -12.26 7.81 -6.98
CA GLU A 54 -12.42 8.82 -8.02
C GLU A 54 -11.04 9.21 -8.55
N SER A 55 -10.92 9.45 -9.85
CA SER A 55 -9.66 9.85 -10.48
C SER A 55 -9.90 10.80 -11.65
N SER A 56 -8.98 11.73 -11.86
CA SER A 56 -8.96 12.54 -13.09
C SER A 56 -8.77 11.66 -14.32
N SER A 57 -9.21 12.13 -15.49
CA SER A 57 -9.10 11.38 -16.77
C SER A 57 -7.65 11.07 -17.18
N ASN A 58 -6.69 11.85 -16.68
CA ASN A 58 -5.26 11.71 -16.94
C ASN A 58 -4.49 11.14 -15.74
N TYR A 59 -5.16 10.55 -14.74
CA TYR A 59 -4.51 10.00 -13.56
C TYR A 59 -3.55 8.85 -13.93
N ARG A 60 -2.28 8.99 -13.53
CA ARG A 60 -1.25 7.96 -13.71
C ARG A 60 -0.35 7.88 -12.49
N TYR A 61 -0.01 6.66 -12.12
CA TYR A 61 0.90 6.36 -11.01
C TYR A 61 1.80 5.17 -11.35
N ILE A 62 2.90 5.04 -10.61
CA ILE A 62 3.76 3.87 -10.61
C ILE A 62 3.68 3.17 -9.26
N GLY A 63 3.50 1.85 -9.30
CA GLY A 63 3.61 0.99 -8.12
C GLY A 63 5.00 0.37 -8.06
N VAL A 64 5.67 0.47 -6.92
CA VAL A 64 6.99 -0.10 -6.67
C VAL A 64 6.90 -0.99 -5.44
N TYR A 65 7.66 -2.08 -5.45
CA TYR A 65 7.73 -3.05 -4.38
C TYR A 65 9.18 -3.18 -3.90
N GLN A 66 9.35 -3.53 -2.63
CA GLN A 66 10.67 -3.71 -2.05
C GLN A 66 11.45 -4.83 -2.75
N LYS A 67 12.76 -4.62 -2.84
CA LYS A 67 13.69 -5.61 -3.39
C LYS A 67 13.73 -6.83 -2.46
N GLY A 68 13.69 -8.04 -3.02
CA GLY A 68 13.73 -9.28 -2.25
C GLY A 68 12.39 -9.77 -1.70
N CYS A 69 11.31 -8.97 -1.80
CA CYS A 69 9.97 -9.43 -1.45
C CYS A 69 9.58 -10.68 -2.27
N PRO A 70 9.16 -11.80 -1.63
CA PRO A 70 8.71 -12.98 -2.34
C PRO A 70 7.44 -12.64 -3.12
N LYS A 71 7.56 -12.63 -4.45
CA LYS A 71 6.48 -12.51 -5.44
C LYS A 71 5.35 -11.54 -5.03
N TRP A 72 5.49 -10.28 -5.43
CA TRP A 72 4.42 -9.28 -5.30
C TRP A 72 3.09 -9.86 -5.77
N ARG A 73 2.08 -9.72 -4.91
CA ARG A 73 0.76 -10.27 -5.18
C ARG A 73 -0.27 -9.21 -4.84
N ASN A 74 -1.13 -8.97 -5.82
CA ASN A 74 -2.31 -8.13 -5.72
C ASN A 74 -3.52 -9.05 -5.92
N GLU A 75 -4.47 -9.04 -5.00
CA GLU A 75 -5.74 -9.73 -5.16
C GLU A 75 -6.85 -8.71 -5.29
N MET A 76 -7.69 -8.85 -6.31
CA MET A 76 -8.81 -7.93 -6.54
C MET A 76 -10.03 -8.25 -5.64
N GLY A 77 -9.78 -8.69 -4.41
CA GLY A 77 -10.83 -9.02 -3.44
C GLY A 77 -11.66 -10.27 -3.76
N LYS A 78 -11.20 -11.19 -4.63
CA LYS A 78 -11.97 -12.41 -4.96
C LYS A 78 -11.87 -13.49 -3.88
N LYS A 79 -10.88 -13.38 -3.00
CA LYS A 79 -10.65 -14.29 -1.87
C LYS A 79 -10.69 -13.50 -0.56
N SER A 80 -11.13 -14.16 0.51
CA SER A 80 -11.02 -13.61 1.87
C SER A 80 -9.58 -13.26 2.18
N SER A 81 -9.36 -12.12 2.83
CA SER A 81 -8.02 -11.72 3.26
C SER A 81 -7.39 -12.64 4.28
N SER A 82 -8.20 -13.42 5.00
CA SER A 82 -7.73 -14.41 5.97
C SER A 82 -6.82 -15.46 5.34
N VAL A 83 -6.95 -15.71 4.03
CA VAL A 83 -6.12 -16.68 3.28
C VAL A 83 -4.71 -16.15 3.02
N PHE A 84 -4.45 -14.86 3.29
CA PHE A 84 -3.19 -14.20 3.00
C PHE A 84 -2.44 -13.73 4.25
N LEU A 85 -2.96 -14.04 5.45
CA LEU A 85 -2.35 -13.64 6.72
C LEU A 85 -0.90 -14.09 6.81
N ASP A 86 -0.65 -15.38 6.59
CA ASP A 86 0.70 -15.95 6.68
C ASP A 86 1.67 -15.29 5.69
N THR A 87 1.21 -15.02 4.45
CA THR A 87 2.03 -14.33 3.44
C THR A 87 2.33 -12.89 3.81
N ILE A 88 1.38 -12.18 4.44
CA ILE A 88 1.59 -10.79 4.89
C ILE A 88 2.59 -10.76 6.05
N ASP A 89 2.49 -11.72 6.98
CA ASP A 89 3.39 -11.84 8.14
C ASP A 89 4.82 -12.21 7.73
N GLU A 90 5.03 -12.82 6.56
CA GLU A 90 6.36 -13.11 5.97
C GLU A 90 7.03 -11.89 5.32
N VAL A 91 6.35 -10.75 5.20
CA VAL A 91 6.95 -9.56 4.58
C VAL A 91 7.81 -8.80 5.58
N ASP A 92 9.12 -8.77 5.30
CA ASP A 92 10.09 -8.03 6.08
C ASP A 92 9.85 -6.51 6.06
N MET A 93 10.38 -5.86 7.08
CA MET A 93 10.50 -4.40 7.11
C MET A 93 11.45 -3.91 6.02
N PRO A 94 11.19 -2.73 5.39
CA PRO A 94 12.19 -2.09 4.55
C PRO A 94 13.48 -1.84 5.34
N GLU A 95 14.62 -2.12 4.72
CA GLU A 95 15.94 -1.70 5.24
C GLU A 95 16.02 -0.18 5.34
N ASP A 96 15.53 0.54 4.33
CA ASP A 96 15.57 2.00 4.21
C ASP A 96 14.21 2.60 3.86
N ASP A 97 14.03 3.88 4.18
CA ASP A 97 12.89 4.66 3.69
C ASP A 97 12.99 4.79 2.16
N PRO A 98 11.99 4.35 1.38
CA PRO A 98 12.06 4.36 -0.08
C PRO A 98 11.95 5.78 -0.68
N VAL A 99 11.62 6.79 0.13
CA VAL A 99 11.55 8.20 -0.26
C VAL A 99 12.77 8.97 0.25
N TYR A 100 13.12 8.78 1.51
CA TYR A 100 14.18 9.56 2.18
C TYR A 100 15.52 8.83 2.32
N GLY A 101 15.58 7.54 2.00
CA GLY A 101 16.78 6.71 2.10
C GLY A 101 17.13 6.29 3.54
N PRO A 102 18.39 5.90 3.78
CA PRO A 102 18.85 5.49 5.10
C PRO A 102 18.60 6.53 6.19
N GLY A 103 18.02 6.10 7.31
CA GLY A 103 17.66 6.99 8.43
C GLY A 103 16.40 7.83 8.20
N GLY A 104 15.67 7.60 7.10
CA GLY A 104 14.38 8.24 6.85
C GLY A 104 13.30 7.86 7.87
N PRO A 105 12.20 8.62 7.93
CA PRO A 105 11.18 8.49 8.96
C PRO A 105 10.38 7.19 8.91
N LEU A 106 10.31 6.49 7.76
CA LEU A 106 9.42 5.34 7.59
C LEU A 106 9.63 4.25 8.65
N THR A 107 10.89 3.84 8.87
CA THR A 107 11.21 2.74 9.81
C THR A 107 10.87 3.09 11.25
N MET A 108 10.97 4.37 11.62
CA MET A 108 10.53 4.88 12.92
C MET A 108 8.99 4.94 13.04
N LEU A 109 8.30 5.40 12.00
CA LEU A 109 6.85 5.54 11.98
C LEU A 109 6.12 4.19 12.03
N TRP A 110 6.69 3.16 11.42
CA TRP A 110 6.09 1.83 11.35
C TRP A 110 6.34 0.97 12.60
N GLY A 111 7.38 1.29 13.37
CA GLY A 111 7.74 0.55 14.59
C GLY A 111 8.16 -0.91 14.33
N HIS A 112 8.23 -1.72 15.38
CA HIS A 112 8.78 -3.09 15.32
C HIS A 112 7.86 -4.15 14.66
N ALA A 113 6.61 -3.82 14.33
CA ALA A 113 5.69 -4.72 13.62
C ALA A 113 4.49 -3.94 13.06
N PRO A 114 4.57 -3.38 11.84
CA PRO A 114 3.41 -2.75 11.22
C PRO A 114 2.46 -3.83 10.69
N ARG A 115 1.64 -4.39 11.57
CA ARG A 115 0.42 -5.06 11.09
C ARG A 115 -0.49 -3.98 10.51
N ALA A 116 -0.72 -3.99 9.20
CA ALA A 116 -1.95 -3.42 8.68
C ALA A 116 -3.09 -4.08 9.46
N LYS A 117 -3.85 -3.31 10.24
CA LYS A 117 -4.99 -3.85 10.99
C LYS A 117 -6.02 -4.32 9.94
N LEU A 118 -6.03 -5.62 9.66
CA LEU A 118 -6.91 -6.29 8.70
C LEU A 118 -8.38 -6.25 9.12
#